data_AF-A0A3D4VBQ7-F1
#
_entry.id   AF-A0A3D4VBQ7-F1
#
_cell.length_a   1.000
_cell.length_b   1.000
_cell.length_c   1.000
_cell.angle_alpha   90.00
_cell.angle_beta   90.00
_cell.angle_gamma   90.00
#
_symmetry.space_group_name_H-M   'P 1'
#
loop_
_entity.id
_entity.type
_entity.pdbx_description
1 polymer ?
#
loop_
_entity_poly.entity_id
_entity_poly.type
_entity_poly.pdbx_seq_one_letter_code
_entity_poly.pdbx_strand_id
1 'polypeptide(L)' 'MTETARYTVDEEKALKAAVLAGEPATCPRCEVRMTHRPIGGGSFGLGYHRQREWLLCPSCRRSAIFDVKRGTRL' A
#
# COMPACT_ATOMS: atom_id res chain seq x y z
N MET A 1 -21.52 -3.30 15.33
CA MET A 1 -20.80 -2.11 14.83
C MET A 1 -19.69 -2.61 13.93
N THR A 2 -19.86 -2.47 12.61
CA THR A 2 -18.88 -2.90 11.60
C THR A 2 -17.72 -1.92 11.62
N GLU A 3 -16.80 -2.11 12.57
CA GLU A 3 -15.55 -1.37 12.58
C GLU A 3 -14.83 -1.68 11.26
N THR A 4 -14.79 -0.70 10.36
CA THR A 4 -14.18 -0.87 9.06
C THR A 4 -12.69 -1.14 9.27
N ALA A 5 -12.31 -2.41 9.08
CA ALA A 5 -10.93 -2.86 9.11
C ALA A 5 -10.06 -2.27 7.96
N ARG A 6 -10.69 -1.46 7.09
CA ARG A 6 -10.07 -0.78 5.95
C ARG A 6 -9.84 0.70 6.26
N TYR A 7 -8.81 1.26 5.67
CA TYR A 7 -8.63 2.70 5.62
C TYR A 7 -9.74 3.33 4.77
N THR A 8 -10.07 4.59 5.07
CA THR A 8 -10.90 5.40 4.19
C THR A 8 -10.13 5.73 2.91
N VAL A 9 -10.85 6.14 1.86
CA VAL A 9 -10.24 6.50 0.57
C VAL A 9 -9.21 7.62 0.72
N ASP A 10 -9.46 8.57 1.63
CA ASP A 10 -8.54 9.69 1.88
C ASP A 10 -7.27 9.24 2.60
N GLU A 11 -7.42 8.42 3.65
CA GLU A 11 -6.29 7.78 4.35
C GLU A 11 -5.43 6.94 3.38
N GLU A 12 -6.07 6.18 2.49
CA GLU A 12 -5.36 5.35 1.50
C GLU A 12 -4.59 6.20 0.48
N LYS A 13 -5.13 7.37 0.07
CA LYS A 13 -4.43 8.32 -0.80
C LYS A 13 -3.20 8.92 -0.11
N ALA A 14 -3.31 9.30 1.16
CA ALA A 14 -2.19 9.83 1.93
C ALA A 14 -1.05 8.79 2.05
N LEU A 15 -1.41 7.54 2.38
CA LEU A 15 -0.46 6.42 2.42
C LEU A 15 0.20 6.20 1.06
N LYS A 16 -0.58 6.17 -0.01
CA LYS A 16 -0.07 6.01 -1.37
C LYS A 16 0.87 7.15 -1.78
N ALA A 17 0.55 8.39 -1.43
CA ALA A 17 1.39 9.55 -1.73
C ALA A 17 2.76 9.46 -1.05
N ALA A 18 2.80 9.08 0.23
CA ALA A 18 4.05 8.87 0.97
C ALA A 18 4.91 7.78 0.31
N VAL A 19 4.31 6.65 -0.06
CA VAL A 19 5.01 5.56 -0.75
C VAL A 19 5.52 5.97 -2.12
N LEU A 20 4.74 6.72 -2.90
CA LEU A 20 5.17 7.24 -4.20
C LEU A 20 6.30 8.28 -4.09
N ALA A 21 6.34 9.04 -3.00
CA ALA A 21 7.43 9.97 -2.69
C ALA A 21 8.70 9.25 -2.19
N GLY A 22 8.64 7.94 -1.91
CA GLY A 22 9.73 7.18 -1.29
C GLY A 22 9.89 7.43 0.21
N GLU A 23 8.88 8.04 0.84
CA GLU A 23 8.87 8.33 2.26
C GLU A 23 8.25 7.19 3.08
N PRO A 24 8.67 7.00 4.35
CA PRO A 24 8.08 5.98 5.20
C PRO A 24 6.61 6.28 5.47
N ALA A 25 5.72 5.38 5.05
CA ALA A 25 4.29 5.54 5.29
C ALA A 25 3.96 5.39 6.79
N THR A 26 3.24 6.36 7.33
CA THR A 26 2.79 6.39 8.73
C THR A 26 1.28 6.18 8.80
N CYS A 27 0.83 5.35 9.73
CA CYS A 27 -0.59 5.08 9.91
C CYS A 27 -1.32 6.35 10.38
N PRO A 28 -2.34 6.86 9.66
CA PRO A 28 -3.02 8.11 10.02
C PRO A 28 -3.83 8.02 11.33
N ARG A 29 -4.06 6.81 11.86
CA ARG A 29 -4.83 6.60 13.10
C ARG A 29 -3.98 6.30 14.32
N CYS A 30 -2.81 5.71 14.12
CA CYS A 30 -1.93 5.29 15.20
C CYS A 30 -0.63 6.11 15.23
N GLU A 31 -0.38 6.90 14.19
CA GLU A 31 0.84 7.70 14.01
C GLU A 31 2.14 6.88 14.08
N VAL A 32 2.05 5.57 13.86
CA VAL A 32 3.19 4.65 13.82
C VAL A 32 3.60 4.33 12.39
N ARG A 33 4.89 4.11 12.20
CA ARG A 33 5.45 3.65 10.92
C ARG A 33 4.83 2.31 10.52
N MET A 34 4.35 2.23 9.28
CA MET A 34 3.78 1.02 8.73
C MET A 34 4.87 0.10 8.19
N THR A 35 4.59 -1.21 8.24
CA THR A 35 5.46 -2.23 7.66
C THR A 35 5.14 -2.36 6.17
N HIS A 36 6.15 -2.14 5.33
CA HIS A 36 6.05 -2.36 3.89
C HIS A 36 6.25 -3.84 3.56
N ARG A 37 5.30 -4.42 2.86
CA ARG A 37 5.37 -5.76 2.29
C ARG A 37 5.21 -5.63 0.78
N PRO A 38 6.30 -5.66 0.00
CA PRO A 38 6.17 -5.68 -1.45
C PRO A 38 5.44 -6.95 -1.86
N ILE A 39 4.32 -6.81 -2.58
CA ILE A 39 3.64 -7.95 -3.18
C ILE A 39 4.24 -8.09 -4.58
N GLY A 40 5.08 -9.13 -4.72
CA GLY A 40 5.82 -9.44 -5.94
C GLY A 40 4.92 -9.36 -7.18
N GLY A 41 5.32 -8.50 -8.12
CA GLY A 41 4.54 -8.17 -9.30
C GLY A 41 4.83 -9.09 -10.46
N GLY A 42 4.17 -10.24 -10.52
CA GLY A 42 4.12 -11.13 -11.68
C GLY A 42 5.46 -11.81 -12.03
N SER A 43 5.41 -13.10 -12.34
CA SER A 43 6.56 -13.85 -12.84
C SER A 43 7.20 -13.13 -14.05
N PHE A 44 8.53 -13.01 -14.03
CA PHE A 44 9.35 -12.67 -15.19
C PHE A 44 8.76 -13.35 -16.45
N GLY A 45 8.18 -12.59 -17.38
CA GLY A 45 7.69 -13.11 -18.66
C GLY A 45 6.18 -13.00 -18.95
N LEU A 46 5.33 -12.54 -18.02
CA LEU A 46 3.93 -12.23 -18.32
C LEU A 46 3.78 -10.72 -18.55
N GLY A 47 3.26 -10.30 -19.71
CA GLY A 47 3.19 -8.91 -20.18
C GLY A 47 2.36 -7.91 -19.35
N TYR A 48 2.09 -8.19 -18.09
CA TYR A 48 1.45 -7.30 -17.12
C TYR A 48 2.25 -7.26 -15.79
N HIS A 49 3.38 -6.55 -15.77
CA HIS A 49 4.06 -6.27 -14.49
C HIS A 49 3.22 -5.26 -13.68
N ARG A 50 2.59 -5.74 -12.60
CA ARG A 50 1.92 -4.90 -11.60
C ARG A 50 2.74 -4.87 -10.32
N GLN A 51 3.38 -3.74 -10.03
CA GLN A 51 4.07 -3.57 -8.77
C GLN A 51 3.06 -3.09 -7.72
N ARG A 52 2.79 -3.95 -6.73
CA ARG A 52 1.88 -3.65 -5.62
C ARG A 52 2.66 -3.53 -4.33
N GLU A 53 2.24 -2.58 -3.51
CA GLU A 53 2.70 -2.47 -2.14
C GLU A 53 1.57 -2.75 -1.17
N TRP A 54 1.93 -3.46 -0.10
CA TRP A 54 1.05 -3.75 1.00
C TRP A 54 1.63 -3.14 2.28
N LEU A 55 0.90 -2.20 2.86
CA LEU A 55 1.23 -1.60 4.12
C LEU A 55 0.41 -2.26 5.23
N LEU A 56 1.07 -2.65 6.32
CA LEU A 56 0.43 -3.18 7.53
C LEU A 56 0.82 -2.34 8.74
N CYS A 57 -0.17 -1.83 9.48
CA CYS A 57 0.08 -1.16 10.75
C CYS A 57 0.29 -2.21 11.86
N PRO A 58 1.41 -2.20 12.60
CA PRO A 58 1.64 -3.16 13.69
C PRO A 58 0.71 -2.94 14.90
N SER A 59 0.17 -1.72 15.08
CA SER A 59 -0.69 -1.37 16.22
C SER A 59 -2.14 -1.77 16.00
N CYS A 60 -2.80 -1.18 14.99
CA CYS A 60 -4.22 -1.46 14.70
C CYS A 60 -4.44 -2.65 13.75
N ARG A 61 -3.37 -3.26 13.23
CA ARG A 61 -3.42 -4.40 12.29
C ARG A 61 -4.20 -4.13 11.00
N ARG A 62 -4.57 -2.88 10.75
CA ARG A 62 -5.18 -2.45 9.47
C ARG A 62 -4.12 -2.47 8.39
N SER A 63 -4.58 -2.80 7.19
CA SER A 63 -3.71 -2.91 6.04
C SER A 63 -4.27 -2.18 4.82
N ALA A 64 -3.38 -1.63 4.00
CA ALA A 64 -3.68 -0.97 2.74
C ALA A 64 -2.88 -1.65 1.64
N ILE A 65 -3.53 -1.99 0.53
CA ILE A 65 -2.87 -2.57 -0.65
C ILE A 65 -3.19 -1.70 -1.84
N PHE A 66 -2.15 -1.24 -2.54
CA PHE A 66 -2.32 -0.42 -3.74
C PHE A 66 -1.27 -0.74 -4.81
N ASP A 67 -1.63 -0.52 -6.07
CA ASP A 67 -0.71 -0.59 -7.19
C ASP A 67 0.14 0.70 -7.24
N VAL A 68 1.47 0.55 -7.20
CA VAL A 68 2.46 1.65 -7.25
C VAL A 68 2.87 1.95 -8.70
N LYS A 69 3.14 0.90 -9.48
CA LYS A 69 3.41 1.01 -10.91
C LYS A 69 2.56 0.00 -11.67
N ARG A 70 1.87 0.49 -12.70
CA ARG A 70 1.21 -0.34 -13.70
C ARG A 70 2.06 -0.25 -14.96
N GLY A 71 2.85 -1.29 -15.25
CA GLY A 71 3.57 -1.37 -16.51
C GLY A 71 2.57 -1.59 -17.64
N THR A 72 2.24 -0.54 -18.39
CA THR A 72 1.69 -0.70 -19.74
C THR A 72 2.87 -0.93 -20.69
N ARG A 73 2.77 -1.98 -21.51
CA ARG A 73 3.68 -2.27 -22.64
C ARG A 73 4.23 -0.98 -23.27
N LEU A 74 5.55 -0.87 -23.36
CA LEU A 74 6.20 -0.16 -24.46
C LEU A 74 6.41 -1.17 -25.59
#